data_AF-A0A1I8PEC8-F1
#
_entry.id   AF-A0A1I8PEC8-F1
#
_cell.length_a   1.000
_cell.length_b   1.000
_cell.length_c   1.000
_cell.angle_alpha   90.00
_cell.angle_beta   90.00
_cell.angle_gamma   90.00
#
_symmetry.space_group_name_H-M   'P 1'
#
loop_
_entity.id
_entity.type
_entity.pdbx_description
1 polymer ?
#
loop_
_entity_poly.entity_id
_entity_poly.type
_entity_poly.pdbx_seq_one_letter_code
_entity_poly.pdbx_strand_id
1 'polypeptide(L)'
;MGDLSKAEKDFLMRKHEQTMKLRAEFLKNSSNPFRHATGEGGTLFDAGLSRFQAMRVNYFEHFKPTGHAFRIGMGVVVLPIALYAWAMKAERDCREQQYRNGEVAYKDRLFKFI
;
A
#
# COMPACT_ATOMS: atom_id res chain seq x y z
N MET A 1 5.11 -13.48 -33.54
CA MET A 1 4.38 -14.17 -32.46
C MET A 1 4.56 -15.65 -32.70
N GLY A 2 5.23 -16.37 -31.79
CA GLY A 2 5.45 -17.81 -31.96
C GLY A 2 4.12 -18.57 -31.95
N ASP A 3 4.13 -19.78 -32.51
CA ASP A 3 2.96 -20.66 -32.47
C ASP A 3 2.63 -21.03 -31.02
N LEU A 4 1.62 -20.38 -30.46
CA LEU A 4 1.09 -20.71 -29.13
C LEU A 4 0.60 -22.16 -29.11
N SER A 5 0.87 -22.85 -28.01
CA SER A 5 0.34 -24.18 -27.76
C SER A 5 -1.19 -24.13 -27.75
N LYS A 6 -1.84 -25.24 -28.14
CA LYS A 6 -3.31 -25.34 -28.15
C LYS A 6 -3.92 -24.96 -26.79
N ALA A 7 -3.28 -25.40 -25.71
CA ALA A 7 -3.74 -25.08 -24.35
C ALA A 7 -3.68 -23.58 -24.03
N GLU A 8 -2.64 -22.88 -24.50
CA GLU A 8 -2.47 -21.44 -24.30
C GLU A 8 -3.52 -20.67 -25.11
N LYS A 9 -3.78 -21.09 -26.35
CA LYS A 9 -4.84 -20.53 -27.20
C LYS A 9 -6.21 -20.67 -26.53
N ASP A 10 -6.53 -21.85 -26.01
CA ASP A 10 -7.80 -22.11 -25.31
C ASP A 10 -7.94 -21.24 -24.05
N PHE A 11 -6.86 -21.07 -23.29
CA PHE A 11 -6.85 -20.20 -22.11
C PHE A 11 -7.09 -18.73 -22.47
N LEU A 12 -6.44 -18.23 -23.54
CA LEU A 12 -6.61 -16.87 -24.02
C LEU A 12 -8.04 -16.63 -24.52
N MET A 13 -8.63 -17.60 -25.24
CA MET A 13 -10.02 -17.50 -25.68
C MET A 13 -10.98 -17.40 -24.49
N ARG A 14 -10.81 -18.25 -23.46
CA ARG A 14 -11.65 -18.19 -22.24
C ARG A 14 -11.54 -16.85 -21.50
N LYS A 15 -10.33 -16.31 -21.38
CA LYS A 15 -10.10 -14.98 -20.78
C LYS A 15 -10.76 -13.87 -21.60
N HIS A 16 -10.64 -13.95 -22.92
CA HIS A 16 -11.25 -13.00 -23.83
C HIS A 16 -12.79 -13.04 -23.71
N GLU A 17 -13.39 -14.23 -23.71
CA GLU A 17 -14.82 -14.43 -23.53
C GLU A 17 -15.33 -13.81 -22.22
N GLN A 18 -14.63 -14.03 -21.11
CA GLN A 18 -15.00 -13.43 -19.81
C GLN A 18 -14.92 -11.89 -19.86
N THR A 19 -13.88 -11.35 -20.48
CA THR A 19 -13.71 -9.89 -20.64
C THR A 19 -14.82 -9.30 -21.49
N MET A 20 -15.19 -9.98 -22.59
CA MET A 20 -16.26 -9.53 -23.48
C MET A 20 -17.63 -9.58 -22.79
N LYS A 21 -17.89 -10.58 -21.94
CA LYS A 21 -19.12 -10.66 -21.13
C LYS A 21 -19.24 -9.47 -20.16
N LEU A 22 -18.19 -9.20 -19.38
CA LEU A 22 -18.17 -8.07 -18.44
C LEU A 22 -18.30 -6.73 -19.17
N ARG A 23 -17.63 -6.58 -20.32
CA ARG A 23 -17.75 -5.37 -21.15
C ARG A 23 -19.16 -5.19 -21.70
N ALA A 24 -19.81 -6.26 -22.16
CA ALA A 24 -21.16 -6.20 -22.67
C ALA A 24 -22.15 -5.78 -21.58
N GLU A 25 -22.01 -6.31 -20.36
CA GLU A 25 -22.80 -5.89 -19.19
C GLU A 25 -22.57 -4.41 -18.87
N PHE A 26 -21.31 -3.97 -18.82
CA PHE A 26 -20.97 -2.57 -18.59
C PHE A 26 -21.57 -1.65 -19.66
N LEU A 27 -21.46 -2.00 -20.94
CA LEU A 27 -22.00 -1.21 -22.05
C LEU A 27 -23.53 -1.15 -22.00
N LYS A 28 -24.19 -2.28 -21.72
CA LYS A 28 -25.65 -2.33 -21.55
C LYS A 28 -26.12 -1.39 -20.45
N ASN A 29 -25.44 -1.40 -19.31
CA ASN A 29 -25.80 -0.57 -18.16
C ASN A 29 -25.36 0.89 -18.29
N SER A 30 -24.28 1.19 -19.02
CA SER A 30 -23.79 2.56 -19.21
C SER A 30 -24.53 3.31 -20.33
N SER A 31 -24.95 2.61 -21.38
CA SER A 31 -25.71 3.21 -22.51
C SER A 31 -27.20 3.39 -22.24
N ASN A 32 -27.74 2.85 -21.13
CA ASN A 32 -29.17 2.97 -20.80
C ASN A 32 -29.51 4.41 -20.32
N PRO A 33 -30.32 5.18 -21.09
CA PRO A 33 -30.63 6.57 -20.75
C PRO A 33 -31.58 6.70 -19.55
N PHE A 34 -32.36 5.66 -19.23
CA PHE A 34 -33.33 5.69 -18.14
C PHE A 34 -32.72 5.30 -16.78
N ARG A 35 -31.42 4.99 -16.72
CA ARG A 35 -30.77 4.59 -15.47
C ARG A 35 -30.77 5.69 -14.41
N HIS A 36 -30.75 6.96 -14.82
CA HIS A 36 -30.89 8.08 -13.89
C HIS A 36 -32.33 8.24 -13.38
N ALA A 37 -33.33 7.72 -14.08
CA ALA A 37 -34.74 7.82 -13.71
C ALA A 37 -35.18 6.77 -12.68
N THR A 38 -34.44 5.65 -12.53
CA THR A 38 -34.75 4.58 -11.57
C THR A 38 -34.30 4.88 -10.13
N GLY A 39 -33.79 6.09 -9.84
CA GLY A 39 -33.31 6.46 -8.50
C GLY A 39 -31.92 5.91 -8.15
N GLU A 40 -31.39 4.99 -8.97
CA GLU A 40 -29.99 4.51 -8.95
C GLU A 40 -29.06 5.45 -9.74
N GLY A 41 -29.34 6.76 -9.69
CA GLY A 41 -28.56 7.77 -10.41
C GLY A 41 -27.15 7.89 -9.83
N GLY A 42 -26.13 7.51 -10.61
CA GLY A 42 -24.74 7.58 -10.18
C GLY A 42 -23.77 6.81 -11.07
N THR A 43 -22.59 6.49 -10.54
CA THR A 43 -21.60 5.62 -11.17
C THR A 43 -22.10 4.16 -11.21
N LEU A 44 -21.66 3.38 -12.20
CA LEU A 44 -22.03 1.97 -12.27
C LEU A 44 -21.32 1.19 -11.16
N PHE A 45 -22.07 0.39 -10.39
CA PHE A 45 -21.49 -0.48 -9.38
C PHE A 45 -20.64 -1.59 -10.01
N ASP A 46 -19.39 -1.70 -9.57
CA ASP A 46 -18.49 -2.78 -9.97
C ASP A 46 -18.34 -3.79 -8.82
N ALA A 47 -18.85 -5.00 -9.05
CA ALA A 47 -18.74 -6.12 -8.11
C ALA A 47 -17.28 -6.54 -7.87
N GLY A 48 -16.40 -6.39 -8.86
CA GLY A 48 -14.97 -6.69 -8.72
C GLY A 48 -14.27 -5.70 -7.81
N LEU A 49 -14.49 -4.40 -8.02
CA LEU A 49 -13.92 -3.33 -7.20
C LEU A 49 -14.40 -3.41 -5.75
N SER A 50 -15.71 -3.60 -5.53
CA SER A 50 -16.29 -3.72 -4.19
C SER A 50 -15.74 -4.94 -3.43
N ARG A 51 -15.59 -6.10 -4.08
CA ARG A 51 -14.95 -7.28 -3.47
C ARG A 51 -13.49 -7.02 -3.11
N PHE A 52 -12.74 -6.35 -3.99
CA PHE A 52 -11.36 -5.98 -3.70
C PHE A 52 -11.25 -5.06 -2.48
N GLN A 53 -12.11 -4.05 -2.39
CA GLN A 53 -12.18 -3.17 -1.23
C GLN A 53 -12.57 -3.93 0.04
N ALA A 54 -13.59 -4.78 -0.02
CA ALA A 54 -14.01 -5.61 1.10
C ALA A 54 -12.87 -6.51 1.62
N MET A 55 -12.09 -7.13 0.72
CA MET A 55 -10.93 -7.96 1.11
C MET A 55 -9.81 -7.16 1.77
N ARG A 56 -9.62 -5.88 1.41
CA ARG A 56 -8.64 -5.02 2.08
C ARG A 56 -9.06 -4.67 3.50
N VAL A 57 -10.35 -4.43 3.70
CA VAL A 57 -10.90 -4.13 5.04
C VAL A 57 -10.86 -5.38 5.92
N ASN A 58 -11.25 -6.54 5.38
CA ASN A 58 -11.27 -7.82 6.10
C ASN A 58 -9.92 -8.56 6.11
N TYR A 59 -8.82 -7.84 5.85
CA TYR A 59 -7.49 -8.44 5.79
C TYR A 59 -7.09 -9.11 7.12
N PHE A 60 -7.49 -8.51 8.24
CA PHE A 60 -7.17 -9.03 9.57
C PHE A 60 -7.79 -10.41 9.83
N GLU A 61 -9.02 -10.64 9.38
CA GLU A 61 -9.72 -11.94 9.54
C GLU A 61 -9.01 -13.08 8.79
N HIS A 62 -8.31 -12.75 7.71
CA HIS A 62 -7.60 -13.70 6.86
C HIS A 62 -6.10 -13.77 7.17
N PHE A 63 -5.63 -13.01 8.15
CA PHE A 63 -4.22 -12.96 8.53
C PHE A 63 -3.81 -14.29 9.18
N LYS A 64 -2.71 -14.87 8.68
CA LYS A 64 -2.10 -16.07 9.27
C LYS A 64 -0.74 -15.70 9.86
N PRO A 65 -0.53 -15.87 11.19
CA PRO A 65 0.76 -15.60 11.81
C PRO A 65 1.77 -16.65 11.34
N THR A 66 2.56 -16.31 10.32
CA THR A 66 3.66 -17.14 9.82
C THR A 66 5.00 -16.55 10.25
N GLY A 67 6.05 -17.38 10.31
CA GLY A 67 7.39 -16.91 10.65
C GLY A 67 7.95 -15.85 9.68
N HIS A 68 7.48 -15.83 8.43
CA HIS A 68 7.80 -14.77 7.48
C HIS A 68 7.11 -13.45 7.84
N ALA A 69 5.79 -13.49 8.08
CA ALA A 69 5.02 -12.30 8.47
C ALA A 69 5.55 -11.68 9.76
N PHE A 70 5.95 -12.51 10.74
CA PHE A 70 6.54 -12.04 11.99
C PHE A 70 7.87 -11.31 11.77
N ARG A 71 8.80 -11.89 10.99
CA ARG A 71 10.10 -11.25 10.71
C ARG A 71 9.96 -9.92 9.99
N ILE A 72 9.04 -9.84 9.02
CA ILE A 72 8.74 -8.58 8.32
C ILE A 72 8.13 -7.57 9.30
N GLY A 73 7.09 -7.96 10.05
CA GLY A 73 6.42 -7.07 10.99
C GLY A 73 7.37 -6.54 12.06
N MET A 74 8.17 -7.42 12.67
CA MET A 74 9.18 -7.04 13.65
C MET A 74 10.25 -6.14 13.03
N GLY A 75 10.75 -6.46 11.84
CA GLY A 75 11.72 -5.63 11.14
C GLY A 75 11.19 -4.23 10.87
N VAL A 76 9.98 -4.11 10.31
CA VAL A 76 9.36 -2.82 9.97
C VAL A 76 9.08 -1.96 11.21
N VAL A 77 8.80 -2.56 12.36
CA VAL A 77 8.52 -1.82 13.60
C VAL A 77 9.78 -1.51 14.40
N VAL A 78 10.61 -2.52 14.67
CA VAL A 78 11.75 -2.40 15.59
C VAL A 78 12.94 -1.67 14.93
N LEU A 79 13.18 -1.90 13.64
CA LEU A 79 14.34 -1.32 12.95
C LEU A 79 14.29 0.21 12.91
N PRO A 80 13.19 0.88 12.51
CA PRO A 80 13.14 2.34 12.51
C PRO A 80 13.31 2.95 13.91
N ILE A 81 12.75 2.30 14.94
CA ILE A 81 12.90 2.75 16.33
C ILE A 81 14.37 2.68 16.76
N ALA A 82 15.03 1.55 16.51
CA ALA A 82 16.43 1.35 16.87
C ALA A 82 17.35 2.30 16.11
N LEU A 83 17.14 2.47 14.80
CA LEU A 83 17.92 3.41 13.98
C LEU A 83 17.75 4.85 14.46
N TYR A 84 16.52 5.27 14.74
CA TYR A 84 16.25 6.62 15.21
C TYR A 84 16.90 6.88 16.58
N ALA A 85 16.76 5.94 17.52
CA ALA A 85 17.39 6.04 18.82
C ALA A 85 18.93 6.12 18.72
N TRP A 86 19.53 5.31 17.85
CA TRP A 86 20.97 5.35 17.60
C TRP A 86 21.41 6.68 16.97
N ALA A 87 20.71 7.16 15.96
CA ALA A 87 21.01 8.44 15.30
C ALA A 87 20.92 9.61 16.29
N MET A 88 19.88 9.65 17.13
CA MET A 88 19.75 10.67 18.18
C MET A 88 20.89 10.60 19.20
N LYS A 89 21.30 9.39 19.60
CA LYS A 89 22.40 9.22 20.55
C LYS A 89 23.73 9.69 19.96
N ALA A 90 24.03 9.28 18.73
CA ALA A 90 25.25 9.70 18.02
C ALA A 90 25.31 11.22 17.83
N GLU A 91 24.18 11.85 17.47
CA GLU A 91 24.09 13.31 17.35
C GLU A 91 24.37 14.02 18.67
N ARG A 92 23.80 13.53 19.77
CA ARG A 92 24.01 14.08 21.12
C ARG A 92 25.46 13.96 21.56
N ASP A 93 26.06 12.80 21.37
CA ASP A 93 27.45 12.54 21.80
C ASP A 93 28.44 13.39 21.00
N CYS A 94 28.24 13.50 19.69
CA CYS A 94 29.06 14.36 18.82
C CYS A 94 28.96 15.83 19.26
N ARG A 95 27.75 16.31 19.54
CA ARG A 95 27.53 17.69 19.99
C ARG A 95 28.13 17.97 21.36
N GLU A 96 28.00 17.03 22.29
CA GLU A 96 28.61 17.14 23.61
C GLU A 96 30.13 17.19 23.51
N GLN A 97 30.73 16.40 22.61
CA GLN A 97 32.16 16.45 22.34
C GLN A 97 32.60 17.82 21.79
N GLN A 98 31.85 18.42 20.86
CA GLN A 98 32.11 19.78 20.36
C GLN A 98 32.04 20.83 21.49
N TYR A 99 31.11 20.66 22.44
CA TYR A 99 31.00 21.54 23.61
C TYR A 99 32.19 21.41 24.56
N ARG A 100 32.73 20.19 24.75
CA ARG A 100 33.90 19.92 25.59
C ARG A 100 35.21 20.40 24.95
N ASN A 101 35.34 20.27 23.64
CA ASN A 101 36.49 20.74 22.86
C ASN A 101 36.52 22.28 22.75
N GLY A 102 35.41 22.96 23.02
CA GLY A 102 35.30 24.42 22.88
C GLY A 102 35.07 24.88 21.44
N GLU A 103 34.75 23.96 20.51
CA GLU A 103 34.48 24.27 19.10
C GLU A 103 33.20 25.12 18.94
N VAL A 104 32.25 25.00 19.87
CA VAL A 104 31.03 25.80 19.89
C VAL A 104 31.09 26.83 21.02
N ALA A 105 31.02 28.10 20.65
CA ALA A 105 30.97 29.20 21.61
C ALA A 105 29.76 29.07 22.53
N TYR A 106 29.89 29.50 23.79
CA TYR A 106 28.82 29.37 24.78
C TYR A 106 27.50 30.02 24.32
N LYS A 107 27.58 31.10 23.52
CA LYS A 107 26.42 31.78 22.94
C LYS A 107 25.65 30.96 21.88
N ASP A 108 26.26 29.94 21.29
CA ASP A 108 25.69 29.16 20.19
C ASP A 108 25.18 27.78 20.65
N ARG A 109 25.31 27.47 21.96
CA ARG A 109 24.77 26.24 22.56
C ARG A 109 23.24 26.26 22.61
N LEU A 110 22.61 25.19 22.17
CA LEU A 110 21.18 24.94 22.35
C LEU A 110 20.95 24.46 23.79
N PHE A 111 19.91 24.98 24.47
CA PHE A 111 19.56 24.66 25.88
C PHE A 111 20.61 25.08 26.92
N LYS A 112 20.86 26.39 27.08
CA LYS A 112 21.84 26.92 28.06
C LYS A 112 21.33 27.01 29.50
N PHE A 113 20.01 27.10 29.68
CA PHE A 113 19.37 27.51 30.94
C PHE A 113 18.32 26.50 31.44
N ILE A 114 18.41 25.24 31.01
CA ILE A 114 17.57 24.15 31.49
C ILE A 114 18.48 23.15 32.20
#